data_AF-A0A522SSJ1-F1
#
_entry.id   AF-A0A522SSJ1-F1
#
_cell.length_a   1.000
_cell.length_b   1.000
_cell.length_c   1.000
_cell.angle_alpha   90.00
_cell.angle_beta   90.00
_cell.angle_gamma   90.00
#
_symmetry.space_group_name_H-M   'P 1'
#
loop_
_entity.id
_entity.type
_entity.pdbx_description
1 polymer ?
#
loop_
_entity_poly.entity_id
_entity_poly.type
_entity_poly.pdbx_seq_one_letter_code
_entity_poly.pdbx_strand_id
1 'polypeptide(L)'
;MLIQDGREILYTGKEFCSSPKMNFLILKSCHKFIPLYPFSMRFNLSLHTISHPAILPVNYQYPLAAAIYKILGRADPAYATFLHEQGYHRLGSLKSFKLFTFSDLRTPFHIAGDRLHLKTNTASLTICFHLPKAAENFIKGLFIEQEIDIADTKNKVTFCVQQVEAVAMPMEENGMVLQPFSPIVCGRKNDRGNYDFLAPGDPDFIPQLLYNWREKYGTLYNDSDLIFTDAGMEVRFYKNPPKSRLITIKADTEEASQVRGFVNFQLKVCGRKEALELLLNSGAGVYNSMGMGCLGMAN
;
A
#
# COMPACT_ATOMS: atom_id res chain seq x y z
N MET A 1 8.65 -34.24 -4.26
CA MET A 1 8.64 -35.62 -3.74
C MET A 1 8.04 -35.62 -2.34
N LEU A 2 6.72 -35.70 -2.30
CA LEU A 2 5.93 -36.40 -1.29
C LEU A 2 4.92 -37.19 -2.14
N ILE A 3 4.87 -38.49 -1.90
CA ILE A 3 4.30 -39.50 -2.81
C ILE A 3 2.89 -39.84 -2.32
N GLN A 4 1.90 -39.70 -3.20
CA GLN A 4 0.69 -40.54 -3.19
C GLN A 4 0.06 -40.49 -4.59
N ASP A 5 -0.44 -41.65 -5.03
CA ASP A 5 -1.17 -41.91 -6.28
C ASP A 5 -0.38 -42.14 -7.58
N GLY A 6 0.52 -43.13 -7.55
CA GLY A 6 0.37 -44.36 -8.36
C GLY A 6 -0.06 -44.30 -9.84
N ARG A 7 0.34 -43.29 -10.62
CA ARG A 7 0.28 -43.35 -12.09
C ARG A 7 1.57 -42.82 -12.71
N GLU A 8 2.24 -43.69 -13.46
CA GLU A 8 3.36 -43.34 -14.34
C GLU A 8 2.91 -42.29 -15.36
N ILE A 9 3.67 -41.20 -15.48
CA ILE A 9 3.47 -40.23 -16.55
C ILE A 9 4.71 -40.26 -17.46
N LEU A 10 4.57 -40.94 -18.59
CA LEU A 10 5.46 -40.83 -19.75
C LEU A 10 5.06 -39.57 -20.53
N TYR A 11 5.96 -38.58 -20.61
CA TYR A 11 5.80 -37.45 -21.54
C TYR A 11 6.65 -37.70 -22.79
N THR A 12 6.02 -38.23 -23.83
CA THR A 12 6.51 -38.14 -25.21
C THR A 12 5.94 -36.87 -25.87
N GLY A 13 6.81 -36.10 -26.53
CA GLY A 13 6.53 -34.72 -26.91
C GLY A 13 5.70 -34.48 -28.18
N LYS A 14 5.52 -33.17 -28.42
CA LYS A 14 4.94 -32.45 -29.58
C LYS A 14 3.41 -32.42 -29.69
N GLU A 15 2.82 -31.26 -29.42
CA GLU A 15 2.28 -30.37 -30.46
C GLU A 15 1.86 -28.99 -29.91
N PHE A 16 1.92 -28.00 -30.78
CA PHE A 16 1.82 -26.55 -30.56
C PHE A 16 0.36 -26.05 -30.65
N CYS A 17 0.10 -24.90 -30.02
CA CYS A 17 -0.99 -23.95 -30.32
C CYS A 17 -2.46 -24.38 -30.11
N SER A 18 -3.07 -23.92 -29.01
CA SER A 18 -4.31 -23.12 -29.00
C SER A 18 -4.78 -22.86 -27.56
N SER A 19 -5.44 -21.72 -27.37
CA SER A 19 -5.86 -21.12 -26.09
C SER A 19 -6.61 -22.06 -25.12
N PRO A 20 -6.49 -21.87 -23.79
CA PRO A 20 -7.42 -22.48 -22.86
C PRO A 20 -8.65 -21.58 -22.71
N LYS A 21 -9.78 -22.10 -23.21
CA LYS A 21 -11.13 -21.60 -22.96
C LYS A 21 -11.43 -21.61 -21.45
N MET A 22 -11.91 -20.47 -20.96
CA MET A 22 -12.48 -20.29 -19.62
C MET A 22 -13.84 -21.01 -19.57
N ASN A 23 -13.95 -22.09 -18.79
CA ASN A 23 -15.21 -22.78 -18.59
C ASN A 23 -16.13 -21.94 -17.68
N PHE A 24 -17.16 -21.33 -18.27
CA PHE A 24 -18.28 -20.75 -17.54
C PHE A 24 -19.23 -21.86 -17.09
N LEU A 25 -19.23 -22.18 -15.79
CA LEU A 25 -20.34 -22.89 -15.17
C LEU A 25 -21.33 -21.83 -14.66
N ILE A 26 -22.46 -21.67 -15.37
CA ILE A 26 -23.56 -20.82 -14.94
C ILE A 26 -24.30 -21.54 -13.81
N LEU A 27 -24.04 -21.12 -12.57
CA LEU A 27 -24.90 -21.42 -11.42
C LEU A 27 -25.56 -20.12 -10.97
N LYS A 28 -26.89 -20.08 -11.11
CA LYS A 28 -27.74 -19.02 -10.55
C LYS A 28 -27.71 -19.10 -9.02
N SER A 29 -26.89 -18.28 -8.37
CA SER A 29 -27.16 -17.80 -7.02
C SER A 29 -26.37 -16.52 -6.75
N CYS A 30 -27.05 -15.53 -6.20
CA CYS A 30 -26.57 -14.17 -5.98
C CYS A 30 -25.64 -14.11 -4.77
N HIS A 31 -24.44 -14.68 -4.86
CA HIS A 31 -23.31 -14.37 -3.98
C HIS A 31 -22.13 -14.04 -4.91
N LYS A 32 -21.72 -12.78 -4.95
CA LYS A 32 -20.53 -12.34 -5.67
C LYS A 32 -19.34 -13.14 -5.15
N PHE A 33 -18.89 -14.12 -5.93
CA PHE A 33 -17.60 -14.77 -5.75
C PHE A 33 -16.54 -13.66 -5.71
N ILE A 34 -15.91 -13.46 -4.55
CA ILE A 34 -14.63 -12.77 -4.47
C ILE A 34 -13.63 -13.85 -4.91
N PRO A 35 -13.03 -13.77 -6.10
CA PRO A 35 -11.97 -14.72 -6.44
C PRO A 35 -10.85 -14.56 -5.41
N LEU A 36 -10.55 -15.65 -4.70
CA LEU A 36 -9.34 -15.78 -3.90
C LEU A 36 -8.16 -15.74 -4.89
N TYR A 37 -7.57 -14.56 -5.07
CA TYR A 37 -6.42 -14.41 -5.94
C TYR A 37 -5.21 -15.11 -5.31
N PRO A 38 -4.55 -16.04 -6.00
CA PRO A 38 -3.34 -16.70 -5.49
C PRO A 38 -2.11 -15.79 -5.50
N PHE A 39 -2.24 -14.56 -6.01
CA PHE A 39 -1.16 -13.58 -6.06
C PHE A 39 -1.17 -12.73 -4.79
N SER A 40 -0.05 -12.75 -4.05
CA SER A 40 0.15 -11.76 -3.00
C SER A 40 0.08 -10.37 -3.60
N MET A 41 -0.63 -9.48 -2.92
CA MET A 41 -0.78 -8.09 -3.31
C MET A 41 0.20 -7.15 -2.60
N ARG A 42 1.25 -7.72 -2.01
CA ARG A 42 2.33 -7.01 -1.34
C ARG A 42 3.65 -7.37 -2.01
N PHE A 43 4.38 -6.35 -2.44
CA PHE A 43 5.65 -6.49 -3.14
C PHE A 43 6.76 -5.81 -2.36
N ASN A 44 7.85 -6.53 -2.12
CA ASN A 44 9.11 -5.97 -1.66
C ASN A 44 10.03 -5.75 -2.86
N LEU A 45 10.49 -4.50 -3.01
CA LEU A 45 11.41 -4.11 -4.06
C LEU A 45 12.80 -3.91 -3.46
N SER A 46 13.80 -4.55 -4.05
CA SER A 46 15.22 -4.26 -3.79
C SER A 46 15.71 -3.27 -4.84
N LEU A 47 16.25 -2.14 -4.38
CA LEU A 47 16.60 -1.00 -5.22
C LEU A 47 18.10 -0.71 -5.11
N HIS A 48 18.71 -0.34 -6.23
CA HIS A 48 20.10 0.11 -6.30
C HIS A 48 20.20 1.40 -7.11
N THR A 49 20.98 2.38 -6.64
CA THR A 49 21.30 3.59 -7.41
C THR A 49 22.79 3.70 -7.66
N ILE A 50 23.16 4.18 -8.84
CA ILE A 50 24.56 4.49 -9.17
C ILE A 50 25.00 5.87 -8.65
N SER A 51 24.05 6.71 -8.23
CA SER A 51 24.35 8.04 -7.68
C SER A 51 24.89 7.93 -6.26
N HIS A 52 26.12 8.40 -6.02
CA HIS A 52 26.68 8.45 -4.67
C HIS A 52 27.42 9.79 -4.40
N PRO A 53 27.06 10.54 -3.35
CA PRO A 53 25.94 10.27 -2.45
C PRO A 53 24.59 10.50 -3.15
N ALA A 54 23.65 9.58 -2.98
CA ALA A 54 22.27 9.81 -3.36
C ALA A 54 21.61 10.75 -2.34
N ILE A 55 21.01 11.83 -2.83
CA ILE A 55 20.40 12.86 -2.01
C ILE A 55 18.92 12.98 -2.36
N LEU A 56 18.05 12.72 -1.39
CA LEU A 56 16.60 12.82 -1.53
C LEU A 56 16.06 13.98 -0.68
N PRO A 57 14.93 14.62 -1.04
CA PRO A 57 14.23 15.49 -0.11
C PRO A 57 13.73 14.70 1.11
N VAL A 58 13.69 15.32 2.29
CA VAL A 58 13.07 14.71 3.50
C VAL A 58 11.60 14.34 3.27
N ASN A 59 10.93 15.08 2.38
CA ASN A 59 9.54 14.88 1.96
C ASN A 59 9.42 14.09 0.64
N TYR A 60 10.26 13.07 0.44
CA TYR A 60 10.27 12.27 -0.80
C TYR A 60 8.98 11.47 -1.06
N GLN A 61 8.07 11.37 -0.10
CA GLN A 61 6.84 10.58 -0.22
C GLN A 61 5.97 11.01 -1.39
N TYR A 62 5.82 12.32 -1.64
CA TYR A 62 5.05 12.82 -2.79
C TYR A 62 5.76 12.55 -4.13
N PRO A 63 7.06 12.86 -4.30
CA PRO A 63 7.84 12.40 -5.46
C PRO A 63 7.76 10.90 -5.72
N LEU A 64 7.85 10.07 -4.66
CA LEU A 64 7.75 8.62 -4.78
C LEU A 64 6.34 8.17 -5.21
N ALA A 65 5.28 8.80 -4.68
CA ALA A 65 3.92 8.57 -5.14
C ALA A 65 3.77 8.88 -6.64
N ALA A 66 4.32 10.01 -7.10
CA ALA A 66 4.32 10.38 -8.51
C ALA A 66 5.06 9.34 -9.37
N ALA A 67 6.19 8.82 -8.89
CA ALA A 67 6.91 7.73 -9.56
C ALA A 67 6.06 6.46 -9.69
N ILE A 68 5.31 6.08 -8.65
CA ILE A 68 4.39 4.94 -8.69
C ILE A 68 3.28 5.13 -9.74
N TYR A 69 2.70 6.33 -9.84
CA TYR A 69 1.73 6.64 -10.90
C TYR A 69 2.34 6.60 -12.30
N LYS A 70 3.58 7.08 -12.47
CA LYS A 70 4.32 6.97 -13.74
C LYS A 70 4.50 5.50 -14.11
N ILE A 71 4.89 4.65 -13.17
CA ILE A 71 5.03 3.20 -13.38
C ILE A 71 3.70 2.58 -13.82
N LEU A 72 2.60 2.85 -13.10
CA LEU A 72 1.26 2.40 -13.50
C LEU A 72 0.89 2.85 -14.92
N GLY A 73 1.21 4.09 -15.26
CA GLY A 73 0.94 4.70 -16.57
C GLY A 73 1.74 4.09 -17.71
N ARG A 74 2.93 3.53 -17.45
CA ARG A 74 3.69 2.78 -18.48
C ARG A 74 2.92 1.57 -18.99
N ALA A 75 2.12 0.92 -18.14
CA ALA A 75 1.31 -0.24 -18.51
C ALA A 75 -0.09 0.14 -19.02
N ASP A 76 -0.75 1.09 -18.36
CA ASP A 76 -2.12 1.51 -18.68
C ASP A 76 -2.29 3.01 -18.30
N PRO A 77 -2.04 3.94 -19.24
CA PRO A 77 -2.16 5.37 -18.99
C PRO A 77 -3.55 5.79 -18.49
N ALA A 78 -4.61 5.23 -19.10
CA ALA A 78 -5.98 5.57 -18.75
C ALA A 78 -6.32 5.14 -17.31
N TYR A 79 -5.87 3.95 -16.91
CA TYR A 79 -6.05 3.49 -15.53
C TYR A 79 -5.25 4.30 -14.52
N ALA A 80 -4.02 4.70 -14.86
CA ALA A 80 -3.21 5.56 -14.01
C ALA A 80 -3.89 6.93 -13.78
N THR A 81 -4.43 7.55 -14.83
CA THR A 81 -5.21 8.79 -14.73
C THR A 81 -6.45 8.60 -13.86
N PHE A 82 -7.26 7.56 -14.12
CA PHE A 82 -8.42 7.22 -13.29
C PHE A 82 -8.04 7.10 -11.80
N LEU A 83 -6.98 6.34 -11.51
CA LEU A 83 -6.57 6.09 -10.13
C LEU A 83 -6.01 7.37 -9.47
N HIS A 84 -5.28 8.20 -10.23
CA HIS A 84 -4.71 9.44 -9.71
C HIS A 84 -5.77 10.50 -9.40
N GLU A 85 -6.73 10.71 -10.31
CA GLU A 85 -7.67 11.83 -10.25
C GLU A 85 -8.97 11.48 -9.53
N GLN A 86 -9.46 10.26 -9.69
CA GLN A 86 -10.79 9.86 -9.22
C GLN A 86 -10.69 8.81 -8.12
N GLY A 87 -10.09 7.66 -8.42
CA GLY A 87 -10.11 6.49 -7.57
C GLY A 87 -11.50 5.85 -7.48
N TYR A 88 -11.64 4.90 -6.56
CA TYR A 88 -12.87 4.15 -6.32
C TYR A 88 -13.77 4.93 -5.36
N HIS A 89 -15.06 5.01 -5.67
CA HIS A 89 -16.04 5.71 -4.85
C HIS A 89 -17.35 4.93 -4.85
N ARG A 90 -18.11 5.08 -3.76
CA ARG A 90 -19.49 4.58 -3.67
C ARG A 90 -20.43 5.62 -4.27
N LEU A 91 -21.44 5.18 -5.02
CA LEU A 91 -22.48 6.08 -5.54
C LEU A 91 -23.13 6.89 -4.40
N GLY A 92 -23.18 8.21 -4.54
CA GLY A 92 -23.70 9.13 -3.51
C GLY A 92 -22.73 9.48 -2.38
N SER A 93 -21.50 8.93 -2.38
CA SER A 93 -20.45 9.32 -1.43
C SER A 93 -19.49 10.32 -2.07
N LEU A 94 -19.07 11.32 -1.29
CA LEU A 94 -18.01 12.27 -1.68
C LEU A 94 -16.60 11.73 -1.45
N LYS A 95 -16.46 10.54 -0.83
CA LYS A 95 -15.15 9.94 -0.55
C LYS A 95 -14.73 9.04 -1.70
N SER A 96 -13.47 9.19 -2.07
CA SER A 96 -12.79 8.26 -2.97
C SER A 96 -11.53 7.68 -2.34
N PHE A 97 -11.21 6.45 -2.74
CA PHE A 97 -10.02 5.74 -2.28
C PHE A 97 -9.29 5.11 -3.46
N LYS A 98 -7.97 5.12 -3.39
CA LYS A 98 -7.10 4.53 -4.41
C LYS A 98 -6.62 3.14 -4.04
N LEU A 99 -6.77 2.78 -2.77
CA LEU A 99 -6.66 1.41 -2.25
C LEU A 99 -5.31 0.73 -2.54
N PHE A 100 -4.24 1.50 -2.35
CA PHE A 100 -2.86 1.05 -2.32
C PHE A 100 -2.08 1.90 -1.30
N THR A 101 -0.96 1.37 -0.82
CA THR A 101 -0.06 2.06 0.12
C THR A 101 1.39 1.62 -0.12
N PHE A 102 2.35 2.36 0.43
CA PHE A 102 3.76 1.98 0.38
C PHE A 102 4.50 2.46 1.64
N SER A 103 5.59 1.76 1.95
CA SER A 103 6.42 2.03 3.13
C SER A 103 7.32 3.27 2.93
N ASP A 104 7.95 3.72 4.01
CA ASP A 104 9.16 4.52 3.88
C ASP A 104 10.24 3.73 3.13
N LEU A 105 11.14 4.44 2.43
CA LEU A 105 12.36 3.82 1.92
C LEU A 105 13.21 3.35 3.10
N ARG A 106 13.51 2.06 3.14
CA ARG A 106 14.41 1.49 4.14
C ARG A 106 15.82 1.51 3.60
N THR A 107 16.58 2.49 4.07
CA THR A 107 18.00 2.69 3.75
C THR A 107 18.65 3.53 4.86
N PRO A 108 19.91 3.30 5.24
CA PRO A 108 20.59 4.17 6.19
C PRO A 108 20.85 5.56 5.60
N PHE A 109 20.56 6.62 6.35
CA PHE A 109 20.79 8.00 5.93
C PHE A 109 21.27 8.88 7.09
N HIS A 110 21.64 10.11 6.78
CA HIS A 110 21.66 11.22 7.72
C HIS A 110 20.92 12.42 7.11
N ILE A 111 20.44 13.31 7.97
CA ILE A 111 19.69 14.50 7.56
C ILE A 111 20.64 15.69 7.56
N ALA A 112 20.65 16.46 6.47
CA ALA A 112 21.31 17.76 6.37
C ALA A 112 20.32 18.76 5.78
N GLY A 113 19.83 19.70 6.60
CA GLY A 113 18.77 20.63 6.19
C GLY A 113 17.47 19.89 5.81
N ASP A 114 16.97 20.15 4.61
CA ASP A 114 15.78 19.50 4.01
C ASP A 114 16.13 18.26 3.17
N ARG A 115 17.32 17.68 3.37
CA ARG A 115 17.84 16.55 2.58
C ARG A 115 18.19 15.32 3.41
N LEU A 116 17.90 14.16 2.81
CA LEU A 116 18.35 12.84 3.22
C LEU A 116 19.56 12.47 2.37
N HIS A 117 20.71 12.39 3.00
CA HIS A 117 21.94 11.89 2.39
C HIS A 117 22.05 10.41 2.68
N LEU A 118 21.82 9.59 1.65
CA LEU A 118 21.90 8.14 1.78
C LEU A 118 23.34 7.72 2.04
N LYS A 119 23.52 6.83 3.01
CA LYS A 119 24.84 6.29 3.38
C LYS A 119 25.21 5.07 2.52
N THR A 120 24.27 4.53 1.77
CA THR A 120 24.44 3.37 0.89
C THR A 120 23.74 3.60 -0.44
N ASN A 121 24.13 2.82 -1.45
CA ASN A 121 23.50 2.83 -2.78
C ASN A 121 22.27 1.92 -2.88
N THR A 122 21.96 1.21 -1.80
CA THR A 122 20.83 0.28 -1.73
C THR A 122 19.69 0.84 -0.89
N ALA A 123 18.47 0.50 -1.28
CA ALA A 123 17.26 0.76 -0.54
C ALA A 123 16.27 -0.39 -0.75
N SER A 124 15.32 -0.54 0.16
CA SER A 124 14.15 -1.41 -0.07
C SER A 124 12.86 -0.64 0.13
N LEU A 125 11.84 -0.99 -0.66
CA LEU A 125 10.51 -0.40 -0.63
C LEU A 125 9.47 -1.52 -0.56
N THR A 126 8.51 -1.44 0.36
CA THR A 126 7.31 -2.27 0.29
C THR A 126 6.18 -1.47 -0.34
N ILE A 127 5.50 -2.04 -1.32
CA ILE A 127 4.27 -1.51 -1.91
C ILE A 127 3.16 -2.55 -1.86
N CYS A 128 1.95 -2.12 -1.53
CA CYS A 128 0.78 -2.98 -1.45
C CYS A 128 -0.36 -2.40 -2.28
N PHE A 129 -1.14 -3.28 -2.92
CA PHE A 129 -2.34 -2.92 -3.68
C PHE A 129 -3.51 -3.76 -3.20
N HIS A 130 -4.74 -3.23 -3.17
CA HIS A 130 -5.90 -4.09 -2.88
C HIS A 130 -6.53 -4.65 -4.15
N LEU A 131 -6.45 -3.90 -5.26
CA LEU A 131 -7.08 -4.29 -6.52
C LEU A 131 -6.06 -5.01 -7.41
N PRO A 132 -6.39 -6.21 -7.93
CA PRO A 132 -5.51 -6.96 -8.84
C PRO A 132 -5.06 -6.13 -10.05
N LYS A 133 -5.98 -5.36 -10.65
CA LYS A 133 -5.67 -4.49 -11.80
C LYS A 133 -4.55 -3.48 -11.49
N ALA A 134 -4.51 -2.92 -10.28
CA ALA A 134 -3.46 -2.01 -9.88
C ALA A 134 -2.12 -2.72 -9.72
N ALA A 135 -2.11 -3.88 -9.05
CA ALA A 135 -0.91 -4.71 -8.90
C ALA A 135 -0.34 -5.15 -10.26
N GLU A 136 -1.20 -5.67 -11.15
CA GLU A 136 -0.79 -6.11 -12.49
C GLU A 136 -0.20 -4.97 -13.31
N ASN A 137 -0.85 -3.80 -13.32
CA ASN A 137 -0.36 -2.64 -14.05
C ASN A 137 0.96 -2.11 -13.46
N PHE A 138 1.11 -2.15 -12.13
CA PHE A 138 2.37 -1.77 -11.48
C PHE A 138 3.51 -2.70 -11.89
N ILE A 139 3.30 -4.01 -11.80
CA ILE A 139 4.32 -5.01 -12.17
C ILE A 139 4.67 -4.91 -13.66
N LYS A 140 3.67 -4.85 -14.56
CA LYS A 140 3.91 -4.64 -16.00
C LYS A 140 4.71 -3.36 -16.25
N GLY A 141 4.32 -2.25 -15.63
CA GLY A 141 5.01 -0.97 -15.78
C GLY A 141 6.46 -0.99 -15.29
N LEU A 142 6.73 -1.74 -14.23
CA LEU A 142 8.06 -1.94 -13.68
C LEU A 142 8.94 -2.82 -14.59
N PHE A 143 8.35 -3.80 -15.27
CA PHE A 143 9.07 -4.63 -16.26
C PHE A 143 9.37 -3.89 -17.57
N ILE A 144 8.48 -2.98 -17.99
CA ILE A 144 8.73 -2.12 -19.16
C ILE A 144 9.96 -1.25 -18.93
N GLU A 145 10.08 -0.68 -17.72
CA GLU A 145 11.20 0.17 -17.35
C GLU A 145 11.52 -0.03 -15.87
N GLN A 146 12.65 -0.69 -15.60
CA GLN A 146 13.08 -1.15 -14.27
C GLN A 146 13.71 -0.02 -13.44
N GLU A 147 13.19 1.19 -13.59
CA GLU A 147 13.70 2.40 -12.93
C GLU A 147 12.59 3.14 -12.17
N ILE A 148 12.96 3.60 -10.97
CA ILE A 148 12.15 4.46 -10.11
C ILE A 148 12.90 5.79 -9.94
N ASP A 149 12.32 6.84 -10.50
CA ASP A 149 12.82 8.20 -10.38
C ASP A 149 12.16 8.90 -9.19
N ILE A 150 12.95 9.33 -8.22
CA ILE A 150 12.48 10.20 -7.12
C ILE A 150 13.15 11.54 -7.30
N ALA A 151 12.35 12.56 -7.64
CA ALA A 151 12.86 13.88 -8.00
C ALA A 151 12.04 15.01 -7.39
N ASP A 152 12.74 16.08 -7.01
CA ASP A 152 12.17 17.39 -6.76
C ASP A 152 12.87 18.45 -7.64
N THR A 153 12.66 19.73 -7.34
CA THR A 153 13.25 20.85 -8.09
C THR A 153 14.77 20.95 -7.94
N LYS A 154 15.39 20.31 -6.92
CA LYS A 154 16.83 20.42 -6.63
C LYS A 154 17.61 19.14 -6.94
N ASN A 155 17.03 17.97 -6.68
CA ASN A 155 17.70 16.68 -6.82
C ASN A 155 16.81 15.64 -7.51
N LYS A 156 17.43 14.78 -8.33
CA LYS A 156 16.83 13.57 -8.87
C LYS A 156 17.72 12.38 -8.50
N VAL A 157 17.12 11.32 -7.96
CA VAL A 157 17.77 10.03 -7.77
C VAL A 157 17.01 8.98 -8.56
N THR A 158 17.72 8.24 -9.40
CA THR A 158 17.19 7.10 -10.14
C THR A 158 17.65 5.81 -9.47
N PHE A 159 16.70 4.95 -9.12
CA PHE A 159 16.94 3.62 -8.60
C PHE A 159 16.59 2.57 -9.66
N CYS A 160 17.54 1.69 -9.96
CA CYS A 160 17.29 0.47 -10.72
C CYS A 160 16.70 -0.60 -9.79
N VAL A 161 15.63 -1.25 -10.24
CA VAL A 161 14.98 -2.36 -9.52
C VAL A 161 15.79 -3.62 -9.74
N GLN A 162 16.38 -4.14 -8.66
CA GLN A 162 17.18 -5.36 -8.69
C GLN A 162 16.33 -6.62 -8.51
N GLN A 163 15.29 -6.53 -7.68
CA GLN A 163 14.43 -7.66 -7.36
C GLN A 163 13.03 -7.17 -7.00
N VAL A 164 12.03 -7.97 -7.36
CA VAL A 164 10.64 -7.83 -6.94
C VAL A 164 10.19 -9.15 -6.32
N GLU A 165 9.78 -9.12 -5.06
CA GLU A 165 9.33 -10.29 -4.33
C GLU A 165 7.88 -10.11 -3.90
N ALA A 166 7.01 -11.07 -4.24
CA ALA A 166 5.64 -11.11 -3.75
C ALA A 166 5.62 -11.78 -2.37
N VAL A 167 5.06 -11.10 -1.36
CA VAL A 167 5.19 -11.48 0.05
C VAL A 167 3.83 -11.85 0.63
N ALA A 168 3.61 -13.11 0.98
CA ALA A 168 2.40 -13.50 1.69
C ALA A 168 2.43 -12.98 3.14
N MET A 169 1.31 -12.47 3.63
CA MET A 169 1.13 -12.12 5.04
C MET A 169 0.29 -13.22 5.69
N PRO A 170 0.84 -13.99 6.66
CA PRO A 170 0.05 -14.97 7.38
C PRO A 170 -1.00 -14.23 8.21
N MET A 171 -2.28 -14.56 7.99
CA MET A 171 -3.38 -14.04 8.80
C MET A 171 -3.74 -15.08 9.84
N GLU A 172 -3.66 -14.70 11.11
CA GLU A 172 -4.00 -15.57 12.22
C GLU A 172 -5.44 -15.33 12.67
N GLU A 173 -6.13 -16.39 13.10
CA GLU A 173 -7.52 -16.31 13.59
C GLU A 173 -7.66 -15.42 14.84
N ASN A 174 -6.60 -15.29 15.64
CA ASN A 174 -6.59 -14.50 16.88
C ASN A 174 -6.29 -13.00 16.67
N GLY A 175 -6.24 -12.55 15.40
CA GLY A 175 -5.83 -11.20 15.03
C GLY A 175 -4.31 -11.07 14.85
N MET A 176 -3.87 -9.87 14.47
CA MET A 176 -2.49 -9.58 14.06
C MET A 176 -1.93 -8.43 14.90
N VAL A 177 -0.62 -8.49 15.19
CA VAL A 177 0.11 -7.35 15.74
C VAL A 177 0.92 -6.71 14.63
N LEU A 178 0.53 -5.51 14.26
CA LEU A 178 1.09 -4.76 13.14
C LEU A 178 1.87 -3.55 13.65
N GLN A 179 2.80 -3.07 12.84
CA GLN A 179 3.51 -1.82 13.08
C GLN A 179 3.55 -0.94 11.82
N PRO A 180 3.60 0.38 11.96
CA PRO A 180 3.74 1.30 10.83
C PRO A 180 5.07 1.09 10.09
N PHE A 181 4.99 0.77 8.80
CA PHE A 181 6.11 0.81 7.85
C PHE A 181 6.21 2.17 7.15
N SER A 182 5.15 2.98 7.20
CA SER A 182 5.15 4.42 6.94
C SER A 182 4.22 5.13 7.95
N PRO A 183 4.34 6.46 8.15
CA PRO A 183 3.56 7.16 9.15
C PRO A 183 2.05 6.95 8.98
N ILE A 184 1.37 6.58 10.07
CA ILE A 184 -0.11 6.53 10.07
C ILE A 184 -0.62 7.95 10.28
N VAL A 185 -1.39 8.44 9.31
CA VAL A 185 -2.10 9.72 9.41
C VAL A 185 -3.55 9.41 9.77
N CYS A 186 -3.96 9.88 10.94
CA CYS A 186 -5.33 9.80 11.43
C CYS A 186 -5.79 11.22 11.79
N GLY A 187 -7.02 11.57 11.48
CA GLY A 187 -7.51 12.91 11.74
C GLY A 187 -9.03 13.01 11.64
N ARG A 188 -9.58 13.97 12.36
CA ARG A 188 -10.98 14.40 12.22
C ARG A 188 -11.04 15.67 11.40
N LYS A 189 -12.08 15.83 10.58
CA LYS A 189 -12.32 17.12 9.91
C LYS A 189 -12.88 18.11 10.92
N ASN A 190 -12.26 19.28 11.01
CA ASN A 190 -12.81 20.41 11.74
C ASN A 190 -13.83 21.19 10.90
N ASP A 191 -14.44 22.22 11.49
CA ASP A 191 -15.48 23.04 10.85
C ASP A 191 -15.02 23.75 9.57
N ARG A 192 -13.71 23.90 9.38
CA ARG A 192 -13.09 24.50 8.18
C ARG A 192 -12.82 23.45 7.09
N GLY A 193 -13.17 22.19 7.32
CA GLY A 193 -12.92 21.07 6.42
C GLY A 193 -11.48 20.51 6.46
N ASN A 194 -10.61 21.06 7.31
CA ASN A 194 -9.22 20.64 7.48
C ASN A 194 -9.11 19.51 8.50
N TYR A 195 -8.03 18.72 8.43
CA TYR A 195 -7.79 17.67 9.42
C TYR A 195 -7.12 18.21 10.69
N ASP A 196 -7.72 17.91 11.83
CA ASP A 196 -7.02 17.89 13.12
C ASP A 196 -6.37 16.51 13.27
N PHE A 197 -5.04 16.44 13.15
CA PHE A 197 -4.30 15.18 13.19
C PHE A 197 -4.19 14.63 14.62
N LEU A 198 -4.59 13.37 14.78
CA LEU A 198 -4.70 12.69 16.07
C LEU A 198 -3.45 11.83 16.34
N ALA A 199 -2.92 11.92 17.56
CA ALA A 199 -1.86 11.05 18.03
C ALA A 199 -2.41 9.67 18.43
N PRO A 200 -1.59 8.60 18.47
CA PRO A 200 -2.08 7.26 18.81
C PRO A 200 -2.64 7.12 20.24
N GLY A 201 -2.34 8.05 21.14
CA GLY A 201 -2.94 8.10 22.49
C GLY A 201 -4.23 8.92 22.58
N ASP A 202 -4.67 9.53 21.48
CA ASP A 202 -5.92 10.29 21.44
C ASP A 202 -7.13 9.33 21.48
N PRO A 203 -8.16 9.60 22.30
CA PRO A 203 -9.35 8.75 22.39
C PRO A 203 -10.06 8.51 21.04
N ASP A 204 -10.00 9.47 20.12
CA ASP A 204 -10.64 9.37 18.81
C ASP A 204 -9.77 8.63 17.77
N PHE A 205 -8.50 8.31 18.08
CA PHE A 205 -7.57 7.74 17.10
C PHE A 205 -8.07 6.41 16.53
N ILE A 206 -8.40 5.45 17.40
CA ILE A 206 -8.91 4.13 16.99
C ILE A 206 -10.29 4.23 16.32
N PRO A 207 -11.29 4.93 16.89
CA PRO A 207 -12.57 5.15 16.22
C PRO A 207 -12.44 5.68 14.79
N GLN A 208 -11.55 6.66 14.56
CA GLN A 208 -11.32 7.22 13.23
C GLN A 208 -10.62 6.25 12.28
N LEU A 209 -9.68 5.43 12.77
CA LEU A 209 -9.07 4.36 11.95
C LEU A 209 -10.08 3.29 11.55
N LEU A 210 -10.93 2.82 12.49
CA LEU A 210 -11.98 1.84 12.21
C LEU A 210 -13.00 2.40 11.21
N TYR A 211 -13.41 3.65 11.39
CA TYR A 211 -14.28 4.34 10.45
C TYR A 211 -13.67 4.40 9.05
N ASN A 212 -12.43 4.87 8.92
CA ASN A 212 -11.73 4.91 7.64
C ASN A 212 -11.62 3.54 6.97
N TRP A 213 -11.31 2.50 7.75
CA TRP A 213 -11.18 1.13 7.26
C TRP A 213 -12.51 0.60 6.71
N ARG A 214 -13.61 0.80 7.44
CA ARG A 214 -14.98 0.45 6.99
C ARG A 214 -15.39 1.21 5.73
N GLU A 215 -15.07 2.49 5.67
CA GLU A 215 -15.37 3.34 4.51
C GLU A 215 -14.63 2.87 3.24
N LYS A 216 -13.35 2.47 3.36
CA LYS A 216 -12.60 1.85 2.25
C LYS A 216 -13.33 0.61 1.74
N TYR A 217 -13.77 -0.27 2.64
CA TYR A 217 -14.48 -1.49 2.27
C TYR A 217 -15.78 -1.17 1.53
N GLY A 218 -16.56 -0.22 2.06
CA GLY A 218 -17.82 0.23 1.48
C GLY A 218 -17.70 0.88 0.09
N THR A 219 -16.50 1.23 -0.37
CA THR A 219 -16.30 1.71 -1.76
C THR A 219 -16.17 0.62 -2.79
N LEU A 220 -15.84 -0.60 -2.37
CA LEU A 220 -15.69 -1.75 -3.26
C LEU A 220 -16.86 -2.72 -3.17
N TYR A 221 -17.40 -2.86 -1.95
CA TYR A 221 -18.35 -3.90 -1.62
C TYR A 221 -19.61 -3.28 -1.04
N ASN A 222 -20.75 -3.92 -1.32
CA ASN A 222 -22.00 -3.60 -0.65
C ASN A 222 -22.00 -4.30 0.72
N ASP A 223 -22.58 -3.66 1.72
CA ASP A 223 -22.74 -4.18 3.08
C ASP A 223 -21.42 -4.46 3.81
N SER A 224 -20.93 -3.45 4.54
CA SER A 224 -19.75 -3.57 5.39
C SER A 224 -20.04 -4.24 6.73
N ASP A 225 -21.31 -4.38 7.11
CA ASP A 225 -21.69 -4.49 8.52
C ASP A 225 -21.29 -5.86 9.04
N LEU A 226 -21.64 -6.91 8.29
CA LEU A 226 -21.27 -8.29 8.59
C LEU A 226 -19.74 -8.48 8.66
N ILE A 227 -19.00 -7.83 7.76
CA ILE A 227 -17.54 -8.00 7.67
C ILE A 227 -16.81 -7.28 8.80
N PHE A 228 -17.40 -6.20 9.32
CA PHE A 228 -16.84 -5.37 10.38
C PHE A 228 -17.44 -5.62 11.76
N THR A 229 -18.41 -6.54 11.93
CA THR A 229 -19.04 -6.85 13.23
C THR A 229 -18.02 -7.08 14.34
N ASP A 230 -16.98 -7.86 14.05
CA ASP A 230 -15.93 -8.24 15.01
C ASP A 230 -14.59 -7.54 14.71
N ALA A 231 -14.61 -6.49 13.88
CA ALA A 231 -13.41 -5.75 13.53
C ALA A 231 -13.03 -4.80 14.67
N GLY A 232 -11.77 -4.90 15.11
CA GLY A 232 -11.26 -4.15 16.26
C GLY A 232 -9.81 -3.75 16.09
N MET A 233 -9.42 -2.67 16.74
CA MET A 233 -8.04 -2.20 16.81
C MET A 233 -7.72 -1.71 18.22
N GLU A 234 -6.48 -1.93 18.65
CA GLU A 234 -5.94 -1.43 19.92
C GLU A 234 -4.51 -0.94 19.68
N VAL A 235 -4.19 0.24 20.23
CA VAL A 235 -2.82 0.75 20.20
C VAL A 235 -2.00 0.09 21.30
N ARG A 236 -0.85 -0.45 20.93
CA ARG A 236 0.17 -0.94 21.87
C ARG A 236 1.40 -0.04 21.78
N PHE A 237 1.75 0.59 22.89
CA PHE A 237 2.90 1.48 22.95
C PHE A 237 4.18 0.70 23.23
N TYR A 238 5.26 1.07 22.53
CA TYR A 238 6.61 0.70 22.95
C TYR A 238 7.01 1.50 24.19
N LYS A 239 8.13 1.11 24.82
CA LYS A 239 8.74 1.90 25.90
C LYS A 239 9.06 3.33 25.48
N ASN A 240 9.51 3.51 24.23
CA ASN A 240 9.69 4.83 23.63
C ASN A 240 8.36 5.30 23.02
N PRO A 241 7.92 6.54 23.30
CA PRO A 241 6.62 7.02 22.85
C PRO A 241 6.53 7.14 21.32
N PRO A 242 5.31 7.20 20.75
CA PRO A 242 5.11 7.46 19.34
C PRO A 242 5.85 8.71 18.88
N LYS A 243 6.45 8.65 17.69
CA LYS A 243 7.13 9.78 17.07
C LYS A 243 6.25 10.37 16.00
N SER A 244 5.97 11.68 16.10
CA SER A 244 5.29 12.39 15.03
C SER A 244 6.26 12.78 13.91
N ARG A 245 5.78 12.74 12.68
CA ARG A 245 6.47 13.25 11.50
C ARG A 245 5.53 14.19 10.75
N LEU A 246 6.02 15.40 10.45
CA LEU A 246 5.35 16.34 9.55
C LEU A 246 5.89 16.09 8.14
N ILE A 247 5.00 15.88 7.18
CA ILE A 247 5.34 15.64 5.78
C ILE A 247 4.67 16.72 4.94
N THR A 248 5.46 17.38 4.09
CA THR A 248 4.93 18.34 3.10
C THR A 248 4.58 17.60 1.81
N ILE A 249 3.34 17.71 1.37
CA ILE A 249 2.83 17.20 0.10
C ILE A 249 2.85 18.35 -0.91
N LYS A 250 3.26 18.10 -2.15
CA LYS A 250 3.44 19.12 -3.19
C LYS A 250 4.32 20.29 -2.72
N ALA A 251 5.50 19.96 -2.16
CA ALA A 251 6.45 20.98 -1.72
C ALA A 251 6.80 21.95 -2.86
N ASP A 252 7.04 23.22 -2.50
CA ASP A 252 7.40 24.30 -3.41
C ASP A 252 6.33 24.66 -4.47
N THR A 253 5.05 24.36 -4.21
CA THR A 253 3.91 24.79 -5.04
C THR A 253 2.85 25.54 -4.23
N GLU A 254 1.94 26.25 -4.92
CA GLU A 254 0.79 26.92 -4.29
C GLU A 254 -0.18 25.94 -3.60
N GLU A 255 -0.14 24.67 -4.01
CA GLU A 255 -0.98 23.59 -3.50
C GLU A 255 -0.32 22.83 -2.34
N ALA A 256 0.81 23.33 -1.83
CA ALA A 256 1.55 22.71 -0.75
C ALA A 256 0.68 22.54 0.50
N SER A 257 0.71 21.35 1.07
CA SER A 257 -0.01 21.04 2.32
C SER A 257 0.85 20.22 3.26
N GLN A 258 0.60 20.34 4.55
CA GLN A 258 1.32 19.58 5.57
C GLN A 258 0.40 18.54 6.20
N VAL A 259 0.89 17.30 6.27
CA VAL A 259 0.21 16.20 6.97
C VAL A 259 1.07 15.72 8.11
N ARG A 260 0.44 15.44 9.26
CA ARG A 260 1.13 14.91 10.43
C ARG A 260 0.73 13.45 10.62
N GLY A 261 1.73 12.57 10.55
CA GLY A 261 1.58 11.14 10.83
C GLY A 261 2.41 10.71 12.03
N PHE A 262 2.15 9.49 12.51
CA PHE A 262 2.85 8.92 13.66
C PHE A 262 3.46 7.55 13.32
N VAL A 263 4.62 7.27 13.90
CA VAL A 263 5.30 5.97 13.88
C VAL A 263 5.71 5.58 15.29
N ASN A 264 6.38 4.44 15.45
CA ASN A 264 6.91 3.95 16.73
C ASN A 264 5.82 3.55 17.74
N PHE A 265 4.86 2.75 17.28
CA PHE A 265 3.86 2.05 18.09
C PHE A 265 3.40 0.80 17.32
N GLN A 266 2.59 -0.05 17.95
CA GLN A 266 1.96 -1.21 17.33
C GLN A 266 0.44 -1.06 17.33
N LEU A 267 -0.22 -1.75 16.41
CA LEU A 267 -1.66 -1.95 16.37
C LEU A 267 -1.93 -3.45 16.54
N LYS A 268 -2.65 -3.82 17.59
CA LYS A 268 -3.30 -5.13 17.64
C LYS A 268 -4.61 -5.01 16.87
N VAL A 269 -4.81 -5.82 15.85
CA VAL A 269 -5.97 -5.75 14.94
C VAL A 269 -6.66 -7.10 14.90
N CYS A 270 -7.98 -7.12 14.97
CA CYS A 270 -8.81 -8.30 14.71
C CYS A 270 -9.90 -7.95 13.70
N GLY A 271 -10.44 -8.98 13.05
CA GLY A 271 -11.50 -8.85 12.07
C GLY A 271 -11.51 -10.03 11.12
N ARG A 272 -12.50 -10.06 10.23
CA ARG A 272 -12.57 -11.10 9.19
C ARG A 272 -11.41 -10.94 8.20
N LYS A 273 -11.05 -12.05 7.56
CA LYS A 273 -9.94 -12.14 6.62
C LYS A 273 -9.99 -11.03 5.55
N GLU A 274 -11.16 -10.79 4.96
CA GLU A 274 -11.37 -9.82 3.89
C GLU A 274 -11.14 -8.37 4.37
N ALA A 275 -11.52 -8.06 5.62
CA ALA A 275 -11.22 -6.77 6.22
C ALA A 275 -9.71 -6.63 6.45
N LEU A 276 -9.07 -7.65 7.02
CA LEU A 276 -7.62 -7.63 7.30
C LEU A 276 -6.80 -7.52 6.01
N GLU A 277 -7.18 -8.23 4.95
CA GLU A 277 -6.62 -8.09 3.60
C GLU A 277 -6.69 -6.65 3.13
N LEU A 278 -7.87 -6.03 3.21
CA LEU A 278 -8.03 -4.63 2.85
C LEU A 278 -7.11 -3.71 3.66
N LEU A 279 -7.00 -3.91 4.98
CA LEU A 279 -6.15 -3.07 5.82
C LEU A 279 -4.68 -3.18 5.43
N LEU A 280 -4.18 -4.39 5.23
CA LEU A 280 -2.79 -4.66 4.87
C LEU A 280 -2.45 -4.15 3.47
N ASN A 281 -3.40 -4.25 2.54
CA ASN A 281 -3.22 -3.90 1.14
C ASN A 281 -3.40 -2.41 0.86
N SER A 282 -4.30 -1.74 1.57
CA SER A 282 -4.63 -0.32 1.35
C SER A 282 -4.10 0.63 2.42
N GLY A 283 -3.55 0.09 3.51
CA GLY A 283 -3.01 0.85 4.63
C GLY A 283 -4.05 1.37 5.62
N ALA A 284 -3.60 1.76 6.80
CA ALA A 284 -4.42 2.38 7.85
C ALA A 284 -4.55 3.91 7.64
N GLY A 285 -5.70 4.46 8.01
CA GLY A 285 -5.90 5.91 8.04
C GLY A 285 -5.99 6.56 6.65
N VAL A 286 -5.57 7.82 6.56
CA VAL A 286 -5.70 8.65 5.36
C VAL A 286 -4.36 8.87 4.64
N TYR A 287 -4.40 9.43 3.42
CA TYR A 287 -3.22 9.72 2.59
C TYR A 287 -2.42 8.47 2.13
N ASN A 288 -3.06 7.30 2.02
CA ASN A 288 -2.33 6.05 1.77
C ASN A 288 -1.57 5.99 0.45
N SER A 289 -2.18 6.48 -0.62
CA SER A 289 -1.56 6.59 -1.95
C SER A 289 -0.44 7.64 -2.03
N MET A 290 -0.22 8.39 -0.94
CA MET A 290 0.87 9.35 -0.78
C MET A 290 1.93 8.85 0.21
N GLY A 291 1.98 7.52 0.45
CA GLY A 291 3.03 6.89 1.23
C GLY A 291 2.78 6.87 2.72
N MET A 292 1.50 6.86 3.12
CA MET A 292 1.11 6.85 4.53
C MET A 292 0.39 5.55 4.90
N GLY A 293 0.51 5.16 6.16
CA GLY A 293 -0.28 4.08 6.75
C GLY A 293 0.05 2.68 6.26
N CYS A 294 1.17 2.45 5.58
CA CYS A 294 1.62 1.10 5.26
C CYS A 294 1.94 0.37 6.56
N LEU A 295 1.49 -0.88 6.67
CA LEU A 295 1.66 -1.72 7.86
C LEU A 295 2.54 -2.92 7.51
N GLY A 296 3.25 -3.45 8.50
CA GLY A 296 3.88 -4.76 8.43
C GLY A 296 3.76 -5.49 9.77
N MET A 297 4.15 -6.75 9.80
CA MET A 297 4.18 -7.50 11.07
C MET A 297 5.09 -6.77 12.06
N ALA A 298 4.61 -6.67 13.30
CA ALA A 298 5.47 -6.28 14.40
C ALA A 298 6.50 -7.39 14.64
N ASN A 299 7.76 -6.98 14.81
CA ASN A 299 8.83 -7.88 15.21
C ASN A 299 8.92 -7.96 16.74
#